data_AF-A0A930HVQ4-F1
#
_entry.id   AF-A0A930HVQ4-F1
#
_cell.length_a   1.000
_cell.length_b   1.000
_cell.length_c   1.000
_cell.angle_alpha   90.00
_cell.angle_beta   90.00
_cell.angle_gamma   90.00
#
_symmetry.space_group_name_H-M   'P 1'
#
loop_
_entity.id
_entity.type
_entity.pdbx_description
1 polymer ?
#
loop_
_entity_poly.entity_id
_entity_poly.type
_entity_poly.pdbx_seq_one_letter_code
_entity_poly.pdbx_strand_id
1 'polypeptide(L)'
;MYIKQWAAALLLGAIVLGTASCAKDEPKKPETSIAIEDLAGTWNLSGATFSPETVTVGGTEYKVADHIFKAFIFGGLNATPSKVKIEDGKATLISVVGGAEKTFDLGLKDGKLSFQSFSLGSVVREGNQLKLEIAVENALLKRMPLDHFANSEAGVILKAIADQNLDLKIKATGTK
;
A
#
# COMPACT_ATOMS: atom_id res chain seq x y z
N MET A 1 -46.76 39.91 2.02
CA MET A 1 -47.79 38.87 1.88
C MET A 1 -47.16 37.56 2.34
N TYR A 2 -47.56 37.04 3.50
CA TYR A 2 -48.66 36.07 3.66
C TYR A 2 -48.26 34.70 3.07
N ILE A 3 -47.76 33.76 3.89
CA ILE A 3 -48.48 32.81 4.76
C ILE A 3 -48.71 31.48 4.05
N LYS A 4 -48.04 30.45 4.60
CA LYS A 4 -48.61 29.16 5.03
C LYS A 4 -48.91 28.19 3.88
N GLN A 5 -48.64 26.90 4.02
CA GLN A 5 -49.62 25.85 4.38
C GLN A 5 -49.08 24.54 3.76
N TRP A 6 -49.29 23.32 4.22
CA TRP A 6 -49.60 22.67 5.50
C TRP A 6 -49.24 21.20 5.27
N ALA A 7 -49.04 20.47 6.36
CA ALA A 7 -48.97 19.03 6.39
C ALA A 7 -50.21 18.36 5.77
N ALA A 8 -50.02 17.17 5.21
CA ALA A 8 -51.06 16.16 5.19
C ALA A 8 -50.57 14.98 6.03
N ALA A 9 -51.11 14.90 7.24
CA ALA A 9 -51.11 13.67 8.02
C ALA A 9 -52.05 12.67 7.34
N LEU A 10 -51.65 11.39 7.29
CA LEU A 10 -52.59 10.29 7.23
C LEU A 10 -52.38 9.39 8.44
N LEU A 11 -53.52 9.12 9.07
CA LEU A 11 -53.74 8.65 10.42
C LEU A 11 -53.77 7.12 10.50
N LEU A 12 -53.39 6.64 11.68
CA LEU A 12 -53.96 5.52 12.44
C LEU A 12 -53.84 4.09 11.88
N GLY A 13 -52.87 3.37 12.42
CA GLY A 13 -53.02 1.96 12.81
C GLY A 13 -52.42 1.80 14.21
N ALA A 14 -53.26 1.58 15.22
CA ALA A 14 -52.86 1.49 16.62
C ALA A 14 -52.40 0.07 17.01
N ILE A 15 -51.52 0.01 18.01
CA ILE A 15 -51.20 -1.13 18.91
C ILE A 15 -50.28 -2.18 18.24
N VAL A 16 -49.07 -2.47 18.75
CA VAL A 16 -48.79 -3.30 19.95
C VAL A 16 -47.57 -2.80 20.73
N LEU A 17 -47.68 -2.84 22.06
CA LEU A 17 -46.63 -2.68 23.07
C LEU A 17 -45.38 -3.52 22.76
N GLY A 18 -44.23 -2.86 22.68
CA GLY A 18 -42.93 -3.50 22.71
C GLY A 18 -41.88 -2.50 23.17
N THR A 19 -41.44 -2.62 24.43
CA THR A 19 -40.27 -1.92 24.94
C THR A 19 -39.04 -2.44 24.23
N ALA A 20 -38.65 -1.83 23.11
CA ALA A 20 -37.34 -2.00 22.54
C ALA A 20 -36.58 -0.69 22.71
N SER A 21 -35.62 -0.74 23.64
CA SER A 21 -34.60 0.28 23.89
C SER A 21 -34.11 0.94 22.60
N CYS A 22 -34.10 2.27 22.57
CA CYS A 22 -33.40 3.07 21.58
C CYS A 22 -31.90 2.77 21.62
N ALA A 23 -31.45 1.73 20.93
CA ALA A 23 -30.08 1.65 20.48
C ALA A 23 -30.03 2.32 19.10
N LYS A 24 -29.58 3.57 19.07
CA LYS A 24 -28.90 4.07 17.87
C LYS A 24 -27.73 3.11 17.66
N ASP A 25 -27.85 2.21 16.69
CA ASP A 25 -26.68 1.53 16.12
C ASP A 25 -25.81 2.64 15.53
N GLU A 26 -24.82 3.08 16.31
CA GLU A 26 -23.66 3.75 15.75
C GLU A 26 -23.10 2.84 14.65
N PRO A 27 -22.72 3.39 13.48
CA PRO A 27 -22.10 2.57 12.45
C PRO A 27 -20.87 1.91 13.09
N LYS A 28 -20.93 0.59 13.27
CA LYS A 28 -19.80 -0.21 13.73
C LYS A 28 -18.61 0.14 12.84
N LYS A 29 -17.63 0.82 13.42
CA LYS A 29 -16.30 1.00 12.84
C LYS A 29 -15.86 -0.40 12.37
N PRO A 30 -15.42 -0.57 11.11
CA PRO A 30 -15.00 -1.89 10.64
C PRO A 30 -13.94 -2.45 11.60
N GLU A 31 -14.29 -3.59 12.22
CA GLU A 31 -13.47 -4.38 13.13
C GLU A 31 -12.28 -4.94 12.35
N THR A 32 -11.26 -4.11 12.11
CA THR A 32 -9.88 -4.44 11.69
C THR A 32 -9.04 -3.18 11.39
N SER A 33 -9.51 -1.98 11.73
CA SER A 33 -8.69 -0.77 11.67
C SER A 33 -7.86 -0.63 12.95
N ILE A 34 -6.83 -1.47 13.08
CA ILE A 34 -5.73 -1.19 14.02
C ILE A 34 -5.19 0.19 13.67
N ALA A 35 -5.09 1.08 14.66
CA ALA A 35 -4.65 2.44 14.45
C ALA A 35 -3.21 2.43 13.89
N ILE A 36 -2.90 3.33 12.94
CA ILE A 36 -1.53 3.52 12.42
C ILE A 36 -0.53 3.76 13.57
N GLU A 37 -1.02 4.29 14.69
CA GLU A 37 -0.35 4.45 15.98
C GLU A 37 0.40 3.17 16.41
N ASP A 38 -0.19 1.99 16.19
CA ASP A 38 0.41 0.71 16.57
C ASP A 38 1.49 0.25 15.58
N LEU A 39 1.59 0.87 14.40
CA LEU A 39 2.64 0.60 13.43
C LEU A 39 3.91 1.42 13.71
N ALA A 40 3.86 2.42 14.60
CA ALA A 40 4.99 3.29 14.86
C ALA A 40 6.26 2.54 15.31
N GLY A 41 7.40 3.00 14.81
CA GLY A 41 8.73 2.44 15.10
C GLY A 41 9.40 1.79 13.89
N THR A 42 10.51 1.08 14.15
CA THR A 42 11.27 0.37 13.12
C THR A 42 10.93 -1.12 13.16
N TRP A 43 10.72 -1.70 11.98
CA TRP A 43 10.43 -3.11 11.80
C TRP A 43 11.48 -3.75 10.91
N ASN A 44 12.06 -4.87 11.35
CA ASN A 44 12.96 -5.70 10.56
C ASN A 44 12.15 -6.56 9.60
N LEU A 45 12.36 -6.35 8.30
CA LEU A 45 11.65 -7.04 7.23
C LEU A 45 12.31 -8.38 6.88
N SER A 46 11.48 -9.38 6.61
CA SER A 46 11.90 -10.72 6.20
C SER A 46 10.82 -11.41 5.37
N GLY A 47 11.18 -12.53 4.74
CA GLY A 47 10.26 -13.36 3.97
C GLY A 47 9.70 -12.65 2.74
N ALA A 48 10.54 -11.86 2.06
CA ALA A 48 10.10 -11.12 0.88
C ALA A 48 9.75 -12.07 -0.28
N THR A 49 8.56 -11.93 -0.85
CA THR A 49 8.12 -12.67 -2.05
C THR A 49 7.82 -11.71 -3.18
N PHE A 50 8.16 -12.10 -4.41
CA PHE A 50 8.05 -11.28 -5.60
C PHE A 50 7.19 -11.99 -6.66
N SER A 51 6.29 -11.24 -7.28
CA SER A 51 5.52 -11.68 -8.43
C SER A 51 5.60 -10.57 -9.49
N PRO A 52 6.12 -10.86 -10.70
CA PRO A 52 6.73 -12.13 -11.07
C PRO A 52 8.05 -12.38 -10.29
N GLU A 53 8.44 -13.65 -10.16
CA GLU A 53 9.74 -14.02 -9.55
C GLU A 53 10.89 -13.70 -10.50
N THR A 54 10.70 -14.00 -11.78
CA THR A 54 11.65 -13.75 -12.86
C THR A 54 10.99 -13.02 -14.03
N VAL A 55 11.80 -12.35 -14.85
CA VAL A 55 11.39 -11.81 -16.15
C VAL A 55 12.45 -12.09 -17.20
N THR A 56 12.03 -12.27 -18.45
CA THR A 56 12.95 -12.44 -19.58
C THR A 56 13.19 -11.11 -20.31
N VAL A 57 14.45 -10.76 -20.54
CA VAL A 57 14.88 -9.62 -21.36
C VAL A 57 15.88 -10.09 -22.39
N GLY A 58 15.57 -9.94 -23.68
CA GLY A 58 16.48 -10.33 -24.77
C GLY A 58 16.91 -11.80 -24.72
N GLY A 59 16.05 -12.70 -24.21
CA GLY A 59 16.34 -14.12 -24.05
C GLY A 59 17.11 -14.49 -22.78
N THR A 60 17.47 -13.52 -21.93
CA THR A 60 18.09 -13.75 -20.61
C THR A 60 17.04 -13.62 -19.52
N GLU A 61 17.00 -14.59 -18.60
CA GLU A 61 16.14 -14.54 -17.42
C GLU A 61 16.82 -13.78 -16.28
N TYR A 62 16.06 -12.91 -15.60
CA TYR A 62 16.51 -12.10 -14.48
C TYR A 62 15.60 -12.31 -13.27
N LYS A 63 16.18 -12.44 -12.09
CA LYS A 63 15.43 -12.48 -10.82
C LYS A 63 15.00 -11.08 -10.42
N VAL A 64 13.69 -10.84 -10.34
CA VAL A 64 13.14 -9.50 -10.07
C VAL A 64 13.69 -8.92 -8.75
N ALA A 65 13.83 -9.76 -7.72
CA ALA A 65 14.31 -9.36 -6.41
C ALA A 65 15.69 -8.69 -6.40
N ASP A 66 16.58 -9.04 -7.34
CA ASP A 66 17.98 -8.58 -7.36
C ASP A 66 18.11 -7.15 -7.93
N HIS A 67 17.08 -6.70 -8.65
CA HIS A 67 17.11 -5.47 -9.45
C HIS A 67 16.03 -4.48 -9.07
N ILE A 68 14.82 -4.94 -8.72
CA ILE A 68 13.62 -4.10 -8.77
C ILE A 68 13.69 -2.89 -7.84
N PHE A 69 14.26 -3.02 -6.64
CA PHE A 69 14.39 -1.92 -5.68
C PHE A 69 15.38 -0.84 -6.10
N LYS A 70 16.26 -1.12 -7.07
CA LYS A 70 17.14 -0.12 -7.69
C LYS A 70 16.40 0.73 -8.73
N ALA A 71 15.14 0.41 -9.06
CA ALA A 71 14.34 1.20 -9.98
C ALA A 71 13.91 2.54 -9.37
N PHE A 72 13.62 3.52 -10.24
CA PHE A 72 13.28 4.88 -9.83
C PHE A 72 12.02 4.96 -8.95
N ILE A 73 11.04 4.06 -9.14
CA ILE A 73 9.81 3.99 -8.32
C ILE A 73 10.09 3.67 -6.84
N PHE A 74 11.31 3.22 -6.54
CA PHE A 74 11.80 2.99 -5.19
C PHE A 74 12.93 3.97 -4.81
N GLY A 75 13.04 5.12 -5.46
CA GLY A 75 14.12 6.09 -5.21
C GLY A 75 15.52 5.55 -5.52
N GLY A 76 15.61 4.44 -6.27
CA GLY A 76 16.86 3.77 -6.58
C GLY A 76 17.59 3.24 -5.34
N LEU A 77 16.89 2.54 -4.44
CA LEU A 77 17.55 1.84 -3.32
C LEU A 77 18.70 0.94 -3.82
N ASN A 78 19.65 0.63 -2.95
CA ASN A 78 20.82 -0.16 -3.34
C ASN A 78 20.55 -1.68 -3.31
N ALA A 79 19.53 -2.12 -2.57
CA ALA A 79 19.12 -3.51 -2.42
C ALA A 79 17.67 -3.61 -1.89
N THR A 80 17.17 -4.83 -1.75
CA THR A 80 15.91 -5.11 -1.06
C THR A 80 15.92 -4.52 0.36
N PRO A 81 14.88 -3.76 0.76
CA PRO A 81 14.78 -3.21 2.10
C PRO A 81 14.83 -4.30 3.17
N SER A 82 15.69 -4.11 4.17
CA SER A 82 15.75 -4.97 5.35
C SER A 82 14.97 -4.40 6.53
N LYS A 83 14.55 -3.13 6.45
CA LYS A 83 13.73 -2.49 7.49
C LYS A 83 12.68 -1.57 6.87
N VAL A 84 11.62 -1.32 7.62
CA VAL A 84 10.70 -0.20 7.41
C VAL A 84 10.55 0.60 8.70
N LYS A 85 10.68 1.92 8.62
CA LYS A 85 10.43 2.82 9.74
C LYS A 85 9.11 3.55 9.51
N ILE A 86 8.23 3.56 10.51
CA ILE A 86 6.93 4.24 10.44
C ILE A 86 6.89 5.31 11.52
N GLU A 87 6.76 6.55 11.09
CA GLU A 87 6.64 7.74 11.95
C GLU A 87 6.03 8.90 11.15
N ASP A 88 5.35 9.83 11.82
CA ASP A 88 4.90 11.11 11.25
C ASP A 88 4.16 11.01 9.91
N GLY A 89 3.30 10.00 9.74
CA GLY A 89 2.55 9.78 8.50
C GLY A 89 3.41 9.36 7.30
N LYS A 90 4.60 8.81 7.56
CA LYS A 90 5.53 8.28 6.57
C LYS A 90 5.88 6.82 6.86
N ALA A 91 6.23 6.12 5.80
CA ALA A 91 6.92 4.84 5.86
C ALA A 91 8.24 4.95 5.09
N THR A 92 9.37 4.81 5.79
CA THR A 92 10.70 4.84 5.18
C THR A 92 11.19 3.42 4.98
N LEU A 93 11.33 2.99 3.74
CA LEU A 93 12.01 1.74 3.39
C LEU A 93 13.53 1.94 3.53
N ILE A 94 14.20 1.02 4.21
CA ILE A 94 15.64 1.12 4.48
C ILE A 94 16.32 -0.14 3.94
N SER A 95 17.23 0.09 2.99
CA SER A 95 18.13 -0.92 2.43
C SER A 95 19.53 -0.76 3.04
N VAL A 96 20.18 -1.87 3.38
CA VAL A 96 21.50 -1.87 4.03
C VAL A 96 22.45 -2.78 3.25
N VAL A 97 23.57 -2.23 2.77
CA VAL A 97 24.60 -2.97 2.04
C VAL A 97 25.97 -2.61 2.59
N GLY A 98 26.73 -3.59 3.08
CA GLY A 98 28.06 -3.34 3.65
C GLY A 98 28.07 -2.36 4.83
N GLY A 99 26.97 -2.26 5.57
CA GLY A 99 26.77 -1.30 6.66
C GLY A 99 26.29 0.10 6.22
N ALA A 100 26.23 0.39 4.92
CA ALA A 100 25.69 1.65 4.40
C ALA A 100 24.17 1.56 4.20
N GLU A 101 23.43 2.49 4.80
CA GLU A 101 21.99 2.61 4.64
C GLU A 101 21.62 3.51 3.46
N LYS A 102 20.63 3.09 2.67
CA LYS A 102 19.93 3.95 1.70
C LYS A 102 18.43 3.86 1.96
N THR A 103 17.78 5.01 1.96
CA THR A 103 16.38 5.14 2.37
C THR A 103 15.49 5.63 1.24
N PHE A 104 14.20 5.29 1.34
CA PHE A 104 13.17 5.77 0.45
C PHE A 104 11.88 6.04 1.23
N ASP A 105 11.44 7.30 1.20
CA ASP A 105 10.26 7.76 1.93
C ASP A 105 8.99 7.58 1.11
N LEU A 106 7.98 6.99 1.74
CA LEU A 106 6.62 6.86 1.24
C LEU A 106 5.67 7.65 2.13
N GLY A 107 4.66 8.26 1.52
CA GLY A 107 3.50 8.75 2.26
C GLY A 107 2.74 7.57 2.86
N LEU A 108 2.27 7.73 4.09
CA LEU A 108 1.48 6.73 4.80
C LEU A 108 0.20 7.36 5.33
N LYS A 109 -0.94 6.91 4.82
CA LYS A 109 -2.26 7.33 5.30
C LYS A 109 -3.22 6.15 5.32
N ASP A 110 -3.86 5.92 6.45
CA ASP A 110 -4.82 4.83 6.66
C ASP A 110 -4.27 3.45 6.24
N GLY A 111 -2.98 3.20 6.54
CA GLY A 111 -2.27 1.96 6.16
C GLY A 111 -1.90 1.88 4.68
N LYS A 112 -2.22 2.88 3.85
CA LYS A 112 -1.88 2.91 2.43
C LYS A 112 -0.58 3.67 2.19
N LEU A 113 0.27 3.08 1.38
CA LEU A 113 1.55 3.64 0.95
C LEU A 113 1.36 4.39 -0.37
N SER A 114 1.90 5.60 -0.45
CA SER A 114 1.93 6.39 -1.68
C SER A 114 3.32 6.95 -1.97
N PHE A 115 3.61 7.10 -3.25
CA PHE A 115 4.77 7.86 -3.73
C PHE A 115 4.26 8.86 -4.76
N GLN A 116 4.59 10.14 -4.58
CA GLN A 116 4.00 11.23 -5.36
C GLN A 116 2.45 11.16 -5.35
N SER A 117 1.83 11.05 -6.53
CA SER A 117 0.38 11.00 -6.70
C SER A 117 -0.19 9.58 -6.83
N PHE A 118 0.63 8.53 -6.75
CA PHE A 118 0.19 7.15 -6.94
C PHE A 118 0.27 6.30 -5.68
N SER A 119 -0.70 5.39 -5.55
CA SER A 119 -0.69 4.34 -4.54
C SER A 119 0.34 3.29 -4.92
N LEU A 120 1.19 2.92 -3.97
CA LEU A 120 2.25 1.93 -4.16
C LEU A 120 1.94 0.62 -3.42
N GLY A 121 1.09 0.66 -2.40
CA GLY A 121 0.81 -0.53 -1.59
C GLY A 121 0.19 -0.21 -0.23
N SER A 122 0.45 -1.07 0.74
CA SER A 122 -0.05 -0.95 2.10
C SER A 122 0.89 -1.54 3.16
N VAL A 123 0.71 -1.07 4.38
CA VAL A 123 1.22 -1.67 5.61
C VAL A 123 0.05 -1.89 6.56
N VAL A 124 -0.04 -3.11 7.10
CA VAL A 124 -1.05 -3.45 8.12
C VAL A 124 -0.38 -4.20 9.25
N ARG A 125 -0.99 -4.12 10.45
CA ARG A 125 -0.56 -4.90 11.60
C ARG A 125 -1.43 -6.15 11.71
N GLU A 126 -0.81 -7.30 11.85
CA GLU A 126 -1.47 -8.57 12.13
C GLU A 126 -0.81 -9.19 13.37
N GLY A 127 -1.45 -9.03 14.54
CA GLY A 127 -0.87 -9.40 15.82
C GLY A 127 0.43 -8.65 16.11
N ASN A 128 1.54 -9.39 16.21
CA ASN A 128 2.88 -8.85 16.47
C ASN A 128 3.71 -8.67 15.20
N GLN A 129 3.12 -8.87 14.02
CA GLN A 129 3.80 -8.70 12.74
C GLN A 129 3.26 -7.50 11.98
N LEU A 130 4.15 -6.83 11.27
CA LEU A 130 3.80 -5.93 10.18
C LEU A 130 3.70 -6.75 8.89
N LYS A 131 2.66 -6.52 8.08
CA LYS A 131 2.59 -7.01 6.70
C LYS A 131 2.79 -5.83 5.77
N LEU A 132 3.83 -5.90 4.94
CA LEU A 132 4.09 -4.96 3.86
C LEU A 132 3.61 -5.59 2.56
N GLU A 133 2.80 -4.87 1.79
CA GLU A 133 2.45 -5.21 0.42
C GLU A 133 2.75 -4.02 -0.48
N ILE A 134 3.50 -4.24 -1.55
CA ILE A 134 3.70 -3.30 -2.65
C ILE A 134 3.02 -3.92 -3.86
N ALA A 135 2.16 -3.16 -4.52
CA ALA A 135 1.40 -3.59 -5.68
C ALA A 135 1.40 -2.47 -6.71
N VAL A 136 2.16 -2.66 -7.79
CA VAL A 136 2.27 -1.72 -8.90
C VAL A 136 1.62 -2.36 -10.11
N GLU A 137 0.43 -1.87 -10.44
CA GLU A 137 -0.33 -2.35 -11.59
C GLU A 137 0.40 -2.06 -12.90
N ASN A 138 0.34 -3.00 -13.84
CA ASN A 138 0.87 -2.87 -15.18
C ASN A 138 0.36 -1.61 -15.88
N ALA A 139 -0.91 -1.27 -15.67
CA ALA A 139 -1.53 -0.08 -16.24
C ALA A 139 -0.84 1.20 -15.76
N LEU A 140 -0.33 1.24 -14.53
CA LEU A 140 0.46 2.37 -14.04
C LEU A 140 1.84 2.38 -14.70
N LEU A 141 2.52 1.23 -14.78
CA LEU A 141 3.82 1.10 -15.44
C LEU A 141 3.78 1.58 -16.90
N LYS A 142 2.78 1.17 -17.68
CA LYS A 142 2.62 1.57 -19.09
C LYS A 142 2.37 3.06 -19.29
N ARG A 143 1.91 3.78 -18.26
CA ARG A 143 1.67 5.23 -18.31
C ARG A 143 2.91 6.04 -17.90
N MET A 144 3.96 5.39 -17.39
CA MET A 144 5.18 6.08 -17.00
C MET A 144 5.96 6.57 -18.23
N PRO A 145 6.57 7.77 -18.15
CA PRO A 145 7.53 8.24 -19.14
C PRO A 145 8.65 7.22 -19.43
N LEU A 146 9.11 7.14 -20.68
CA LEU A 146 10.08 6.12 -21.10
C LEU A 146 11.46 6.30 -20.45
N ASP A 147 11.84 7.54 -20.14
CA ASP A 147 13.08 7.88 -19.44
C ASP A 147 13.15 7.30 -18.02
N HIS A 148 12.00 7.04 -17.40
CA HIS A 148 11.93 6.33 -16.12
C HIS A 148 12.39 4.86 -16.19
N PHE A 149 12.40 4.27 -17.39
CA PHE A 149 12.93 2.92 -17.63
C PHE A 149 14.37 2.93 -18.18
N ALA A 150 14.84 4.09 -18.64
CA ALA A 150 16.14 4.21 -19.28
C ALA A 150 17.29 4.19 -18.26
N ASN A 151 18.50 3.92 -18.74
CA ASN A 151 19.76 4.17 -18.01
C ASN A 151 20.05 3.28 -16.79
N SER A 152 19.31 2.19 -16.57
CA SER A 152 19.66 1.19 -15.57
C SER A 152 19.08 -0.19 -15.89
N GLU A 153 19.77 -1.24 -15.44
CA GLU A 153 19.26 -2.61 -15.49
C GLU A 153 17.91 -2.74 -14.77
N ALA A 154 17.74 -2.08 -13.63
CA ALA A 154 16.48 -2.07 -12.89
C ALA A 154 15.32 -1.43 -13.68
N GLY A 155 15.61 -0.36 -14.44
CA GLY A 155 14.64 0.24 -15.35
C GLY A 155 14.25 -0.71 -16.49
N VAL A 156 15.22 -1.44 -17.04
CA VAL A 156 14.99 -2.48 -18.06
C VAL A 156 14.13 -3.61 -17.52
N ILE A 157 14.39 -4.11 -16.30
CA ILE A 157 13.56 -5.12 -15.63
C ILE A 157 12.15 -4.61 -15.38
N LEU A 158 12.00 -3.38 -14.87
CA LEU A 158 10.68 -2.78 -14.64
C LEU A 158 9.89 -2.62 -15.96
N LYS A 159 10.57 -2.25 -17.04
CA LYS A 159 9.97 -2.19 -18.39
C LYS A 159 9.57 -3.58 -18.88
N ALA A 160 10.38 -4.60 -18.64
CA ALA A 160 10.08 -5.97 -19.05
C ALA A 160 8.82 -6.51 -18.37
N ILE A 161 8.63 -6.21 -17.08
CA ILE A 161 7.36 -6.48 -16.36
C ILE A 161 6.20 -5.79 -17.08
N ALA A 162 6.37 -4.52 -17.44
CA ALA A 162 5.35 -3.75 -18.15
C ALA A 162 4.99 -4.34 -19.52
N ASP A 163 6.01 -4.65 -20.34
CA ASP A 163 5.89 -5.17 -21.70
C ASP A 163 5.26 -6.57 -21.73
N GLN A 164 5.57 -7.42 -20.74
CA GLN A 164 5.00 -8.76 -20.59
C GLN A 164 3.58 -8.75 -20.01
N ASN A 165 2.99 -7.57 -19.82
CA ASN A 165 1.64 -7.38 -19.29
C ASN A 165 1.47 -7.97 -17.88
N LEU A 166 2.53 -7.87 -17.05
CA LEU A 166 2.55 -8.34 -15.67
C LEU A 166 2.43 -7.18 -14.70
N ASP A 167 1.80 -7.44 -13.55
CA ASP A 167 1.85 -6.56 -12.38
C ASP A 167 3.09 -6.86 -11.54
N LEU A 168 3.62 -5.86 -10.85
CA LEU A 168 4.64 -6.07 -9.83
C LEU A 168 3.97 -6.15 -8.46
N LYS A 169 4.13 -7.29 -7.79
CA LYS A 169 3.69 -7.50 -6.42
C LYS A 169 4.84 -7.96 -5.54
N ILE A 170 5.05 -7.26 -4.42
CA ILE A 170 6.06 -7.60 -3.43
C ILE A 170 5.36 -7.69 -2.08
N LYS A 171 5.62 -8.75 -1.33
CA LYS A 171 5.14 -8.87 0.05
C LYS A 171 6.31 -9.12 0.98
N ALA A 172 6.24 -8.60 2.20
CA ALA A 172 7.20 -8.91 3.25
C ALA A 172 6.51 -8.88 4.62
N THR A 173 7.15 -9.50 5.61
CA THR A 173 6.71 -9.44 7.00
C THR A 173 7.74 -8.72 7.85
N GLY A 174 7.28 -7.91 8.79
CA GLY A 174 8.11 -7.14 9.71
C GLY A 174 7.95 -7.62 11.15
N THR A 175 9.05 -7.62 11.90
CA THR A 175 9.06 -7.82 13.36
C THR A 175 9.81 -6.67 14.03
N LYS A 176 9.46 -6.33 15.27
CA LYS A 176 10.17 -5.30 16.05
C LYS A 176 11.45 -5.85 16.64
#